data_AF-A0A250WQT8-F1
#
_entry.id   AF-A0A250WQT8-F1
#
_cell.length_a   1.000
_cell.length_b   1.000
_cell.length_c   1.000
_cell.angle_alpha   90.00
_cell.angle_beta   90.00
_cell.angle_gamma   90.00
#
_symmetry.space_group_name_H-M   'P 1'
#
loop_
_entity.id
_entity.type
_entity.pdbx_description
1 polymer ?
#
loop_
_entity_poly.entity_id
_entity_poly.type
_entity_poly.pdbx_seq_one_letter_code
_entity_poly.pdbx_strand_id
1 'polypeptide(L)'
;METRSKRPLSNPRNASSKRIHNEASTCGDVKPLHDAIELSLMIKWTSGTGTGVKTKVSRLSLKELENVNKLGGLAKGLMDRAFPEDTRPSYITNDQYCRWTPDESCLSYPLDVTKTEFKLIALYQGWEYVVVCHELGQDLHDSESSPRKLFVTVIEFESVAVVLGNLGIRVSLVAYPVVCVQKAFLEDLRIQLRINPDYKGILS
;
A
#
# COMPACT_ATOMS: atom_id res chain seq x y z
N MET A 1 43.29 -54.02 -61.87
CA MET A 1 43.05 -52.57 -61.79
C MET A 1 43.16 -52.20 -60.31
N GLU A 2 44.38 -52.08 -59.80
CA GLU A 2 45.19 -50.83 -59.75
C GLU A 2 44.53 -49.80 -58.81
N THR A 3 45.16 -49.17 -57.82
CA THR A 3 46.49 -49.25 -57.21
C THR A 3 46.42 -48.44 -55.90
N ARG A 4 46.97 -49.00 -54.82
CA ARG A 4 47.92 -48.37 -53.89
C ARG A 4 47.97 -46.82 -53.79
N SER A 5 47.99 -46.35 -52.53
CA SER A 5 49.15 -45.65 -51.91
C SER A 5 49.04 -44.16 -51.54
N LYS A 6 49.39 -43.93 -50.25
CA LYS A 6 50.14 -42.80 -49.64
C LYS A 6 49.43 -41.49 -49.25
N ARG A 7 49.51 -41.21 -47.94
CA ARG A 7 49.53 -39.87 -47.32
C ARG A 7 50.80 -39.11 -47.71
N PRO A 8 50.81 -37.77 -47.51
CA PRO A 8 51.79 -37.22 -46.57
C PRO A 8 51.27 -36.09 -45.66
N LEU A 9 51.98 -35.90 -44.55
CA LEU A 9 51.96 -34.76 -43.63
C LEU A 9 52.75 -33.57 -44.23
N SER A 10 52.29 -32.33 -43.98
CA SER A 10 53.17 -31.18 -43.72
C SER A 10 52.39 -29.95 -43.22
N ASN A 11 52.78 -29.45 -42.04
CA ASN A 11 52.53 -28.11 -41.49
C ASN A 11 53.37 -27.05 -42.25
N PRO A 12 53.02 -25.74 -42.29
CA PRO A 12 53.54 -24.83 -41.25
C PRO A 12 52.72 -23.55 -40.92
N ARG A 13 52.85 -23.14 -39.65
CA ARG A 13 53.11 -21.80 -39.06
C ARG A 13 52.47 -20.50 -39.63
N ASN A 14 52.15 -19.66 -38.64
CA ASN A 14 52.08 -18.19 -38.59
C ASN A 14 50.77 -17.49 -38.98
N ALA A 15 50.09 -16.92 -37.97
CA ALA A 15 49.92 -15.47 -37.88
C ALA A 15 49.51 -15.06 -36.45
N SER A 16 50.36 -14.27 -35.82
CA SER A 16 50.15 -13.59 -34.56
C SER A 16 48.94 -12.66 -34.63
N SER A 17 48.07 -12.66 -33.62
CA SER A 17 47.30 -11.47 -33.31
C SER A 17 47.02 -11.36 -31.81
N LYS A 18 47.59 -10.30 -31.23
CA LYS A 18 47.33 -9.80 -29.89
C LYS A 18 45.83 -9.61 -29.67
N ARG A 19 45.31 -10.08 -28.53
CA ARG A 19 44.14 -9.45 -27.90
C ARG A 19 44.30 -9.48 -26.38
N ILE A 20 44.62 -8.30 -25.89
CA ILE A 20 44.25 -7.78 -24.57
C ILE A 20 42.73 -7.97 -24.41
N HIS A 21 42.28 -8.52 -23.28
CA HIS A 21 41.01 -8.19 -22.60
C HIS A 21 40.98 -9.00 -21.30
N ASN A 22 41.23 -8.30 -20.19
CA ASN A 22 40.20 -7.75 -19.29
C ASN A 22 39.68 -8.82 -18.35
N GLU A 23 40.19 -8.74 -17.12
CA GLU A 23 39.50 -9.19 -15.93
C GLU A 23 38.04 -8.73 -16.04
N ALA A 24 37.15 -9.72 -16.13
CA ALA A 24 35.74 -9.49 -15.92
C ALA A 24 35.58 -9.11 -14.44
N SER A 25 35.70 -7.82 -14.15
CA SER A 25 35.01 -7.22 -13.01
C SER A 25 33.57 -7.70 -13.09
N THR A 26 33.20 -8.59 -12.18
CA THR A 26 31.83 -8.97 -11.92
C THR A 26 31.09 -7.68 -11.63
N CYS A 27 30.40 -7.18 -12.66
CA CYS A 27 29.39 -6.16 -12.55
C CYS A 27 28.37 -6.74 -11.58
N GLY A 28 28.45 -6.33 -10.32
CA GLY A 28 27.52 -6.76 -9.29
C GLY A 28 26.13 -6.50 -9.81
N ASP A 29 25.25 -7.49 -9.68
CA ASP A 29 23.83 -7.37 -9.93
C ASP A 29 23.33 -6.07 -9.27
N VAL A 30 23.14 -5.04 -10.09
CA VAL A 30 22.45 -3.83 -9.67
C VAL A 30 20.99 -4.26 -9.56
N LYS A 31 20.59 -4.68 -8.35
CA LYS A 31 19.18 -4.79 -8.00
C LYS A 31 18.50 -3.51 -8.47
N PRO A 32 17.40 -3.57 -9.25
CA PRO A 32 16.69 -2.37 -9.63
C PRO A 32 16.34 -1.63 -8.33
N LEU A 33 16.89 -0.42 -8.16
CA LEU A 33 16.50 0.42 -7.03
C LEU A 33 14.98 0.59 -7.11
N HIS A 34 14.30 0.18 -6.05
CA HIS A 34 12.85 0.17 -5.92
C HIS A 34 12.31 1.60 -6.13
N ASP A 35 11.94 1.90 -7.36
CA ASP A 35 11.28 3.15 -7.75
C ASP A 35 9.76 3.10 -7.48
N ALA A 36 9.32 2.04 -6.80
CA ALA A 36 7.96 1.79 -6.39
C ALA A 36 7.71 2.45 -5.03
N ILE A 37 6.62 3.22 -4.95
CA ILE A 37 6.10 3.74 -3.69
C ILE A 37 5.18 2.68 -3.11
N GLU A 38 5.47 2.26 -1.89
CA GLU A 38 4.59 1.38 -1.12
C GLU A 38 3.68 2.24 -0.24
N LEU A 39 2.39 1.91 -0.20
CA LEU A 39 1.40 2.65 0.58
C LEU A 39 0.95 1.81 1.79
N SER A 40 0.74 2.47 2.92
CA SER A 40 0.11 1.88 4.10
C SER A 40 -0.82 2.87 4.78
N LEU A 41 -1.85 2.36 5.44
CA LEU A 41 -2.77 3.17 6.24
C LEU A 41 -2.38 3.07 7.72
N MET A 42 -1.98 4.19 8.30
CA MET A 42 -1.84 4.30 9.75
C MET A 42 -3.16 4.82 10.34
N ILE A 43 -3.63 4.16 11.38
CA ILE A 43 -4.85 4.48 12.11
C ILE A 43 -4.45 4.78 13.55
N LYS A 44 -4.91 5.91 14.07
CA LYS A 44 -4.68 6.30 15.46
C LYS A 44 -6.02 6.53 16.13
N TRP A 45 -6.32 5.71 17.12
CA TRP A 45 -7.45 5.89 18.03
C TRP A 45 -6.98 6.54 19.31
N THR A 46 -7.72 7.54 19.76
CA THR A 46 -7.55 8.16 21.07
C THR A 46 -8.79 7.85 21.90
N SER A 47 -8.58 7.36 23.12
CA SER A 47 -9.65 6.98 24.06
C SER A 47 -9.50 7.72 25.38
N GLY A 48 -10.62 8.00 26.04
CA GLY A 48 -10.68 8.67 27.34
C GLY A 48 -10.58 10.20 27.28
N THR A 49 -10.70 10.84 28.45
CA THR A 49 -10.62 12.30 28.64
C THR A 49 -9.70 12.65 29.81
N GLY A 50 -9.12 13.86 29.80
CA GLY A 50 -8.26 14.34 30.89
C GLY A 50 -6.93 13.60 31.02
N THR A 51 -6.57 13.18 32.24
CA THR A 51 -5.29 12.51 32.53
C THR A 51 -5.24 11.03 32.14
N GLY A 52 -6.37 10.45 31.71
CA GLY A 52 -6.51 9.03 31.35
C GLY A 52 -6.46 8.73 29.86
N VAL A 53 -5.99 9.67 29.02
CA VAL A 53 -5.98 9.51 27.56
C VAL A 53 -5.05 8.38 27.14
N LYS A 54 -5.61 7.40 26.42
CA LYS A 54 -4.86 6.28 25.83
C LYS A 54 -4.88 6.42 24.32
N THR A 55 -3.74 6.16 23.70
CA THR A 55 -3.62 6.13 22.24
C THR A 55 -3.27 4.72 21.79
N LYS A 56 -4.02 4.20 20.82
CA LYS A 56 -3.69 2.96 20.10
C LYS A 56 -3.40 3.32 18.65
N VAL A 57 -2.24 2.91 18.16
CA VAL A 57 -1.85 3.07 16.76
C VAL A 57 -1.82 1.70 16.11
N SER A 58 -2.33 1.62 14.88
CA SER A 58 -2.24 0.43 14.04
C SER A 58 -1.81 0.82 12.65
N ARG A 59 -1.07 -0.06 11.98
CA ARG A 59 -0.59 0.17 10.63
C ARG A 59 -1.01 -1.00 9.77
N LEU A 60 -1.67 -0.70 8.66
CA LEU A 60 -2.20 -1.66 7.74
C LEU A 60 -1.50 -1.53 6.39
N SER A 61 -0.92 -2.63 5.93
CA SER A 61 -0.48 -2.77 4.53
C SER A 61 -1.68 -2.67 3.61
N LEU A 62 -1.50 -1.99 2.47
CA LEU A 62 -2.55 -1.77 1.49
C LEU A 62 -2.30 -2.60 0.24
N LYS A 63 -3.30 -3.38 -0.15
CA LYS A 63 -3.33 -4.13 -1.39
C LYS A 63 -4.18 -3.42 -2.41
N GLU A 64 -3.65 -3.21 -3.61
CA GLU A 64 -4.38 -2.55 -4.70
C GLU A 64 -5.62 -3.35 -5.08
N LEU A 65 -6.69 -2.61 -5.35
CA LEU A 65 -8.00 -3.13 -5.67
C LEU A 65 -8.47 -2.52 -6.99
N GLU A 66 -8.61 -3.35 -8.02
CA GLU A 66 -9.10 -2.91 -9.33
C GLU A 66 -10.51 -2.27 -9.21
N ASN A 67 -11.40 -2.93 -8.49
CA ASN A 67 -12.73 -2.45 -8.16
C ASN A 67 -13.28 -3.15 -6.91
N VAL A 68 -14.31 -2.56 -6.30
CA VAL A 68 -14.91 -3.08 -5.05
C VAL A 68 -15.52 -4.47 -5.19
N ASN A 69 -15.89 -4.90 -6.40
CA ASN A 69 -16.40 -6.25 -6.61
C ASN A 69 -15.31 -7.34 -6.47
N LYS A 70 -14.02 -6.96 -6.51
CA LYS A 70 -12.87 -7.84 -6.25
C LYS A 70 -12.56 -8.02 -4.76
N LEU A 71 -13.28 -7.34 -3.87
CA LEU A 71 -13.16 -7.62 -2.44
C LEU A 71 -13.52 -9.08 -2.15
N GLY A 72 -12.77 -9.70 -1.25
CA GLY A 72 -13.03 -11.05 -0.78
C GLY A 72 -13.70 -11.07 0.59
N GLY A 73 -14.33 -12.20 0.92
CA GLY A 73 -14.75 -12.54 2.28
C GLY A 73 -15.65 -11.50 2.95
N LEU A 74 -15.35 -11.20 4.22
CA LEU A 74 -16.15 -10.31 5.06
C LEU A 74 -16.18 -8.87 4.52
N ALA A 75 -15.06 -8.36 3.99
CA ALA A 75 -14.98 -7.00 3.48
C ALA A 75 -15.99 -6.74 2.35
N LYS A 76 -16.16 -7.72 1.43
CA LYS A 76 -17.18 -7.63 0.37
C LYS A 76 -18.60 -7.60 0.96
N GLY A 77 -18.88 -8.51 1.90
CA GLY A 77 -20.20 -8.59 2.53
C GLY A 77 -20.57 -7.33 3.32
N LEU A 78 -19.61 -6.70 3.98
CA LEU A 78 -19.80 -5.43 4.67
C LEU A 78 -20.03 -4.29 3.67
N MET A 79 -19.24 -4.22 2.59
CA MET A 79 -19.39 -3.21 1.54
C MET A 79 -20.75 -3.28 0.85
N ASP A 80 -21.20 -4.47 0.46
CA ASP A 80 -22.48 -4.64 -0.24
C ASP A 80 -23.69 -4.27 0.64
N ARG A 81 -23.56 -4.43 1.97
CA ARG A 81 -24.60 -4.04 2.93
C ARG A 81 -24.60 -2.53 3.22
N ALA A 82 -23.41 -1.94 3.36
CA ALA A 82 -23.28 -0.52 3.68
C ALA A 82 -23.55 0.36 2.45
N PHE A 83 -23.15 -0.10 1.26
CA PHE A 83 -23.26 0.64 0.00
C PHE A 83 -23.74 -0.29 -1.13
N PRO A 84 -25.07 -0.51 -1.23
CA PRO A 84 -25.68 -1.16 -2.39
C PRO A 84 -25.20 -0.54 -3.71
N GLU A 85 -25.12 -1.35 -4.77
CA GLU A 85 -24.41 -1.00 -6.03
C GLU A 85 -24.88 0.32 -6.66
N ASP A 86 -26.18 0.60 -6.60
CA ASP A 86 -26.85 1.80 -7.09
C ASP A 86 -26.63 3.06 -6.23
N THR A 87 -26.22 2.89 -4.98
CA THR A 87 -26.00 3.97 -4.01
C THR A 87 -24.54 4.14 -3.61
N ARG A 88 -23.62 3.46 -4.31
CA ARG A 88 -22.19 3.56 -4.02
C ARG A 88 -21.67 4.99 -4.27
N PRO A 89 -20.92 5.56 -3.31
CA PRO A 89 -20.30 6.87 -3.49
C PRO A 89 -19.37 6.93 -4.70
N SER A 90 -19.28 8.10 -5.33
CA SER A 90 -18.48 8.31 -6.54
C SER A 90 -17.00 7.99 -6.34
N TYR A 91 -16.41 8.29 -5.18
CA TYR A 91 -15.00 7.96 -4.90
C TYR A 91 -14.71 6.45 -4.89
N ILE A 92 -15.76 5.62 -4.81
CA ILE A 92 -15.66 4.16 -4.86
C ILE A 92 -15.78 3.63 -6.29
N THR A 93 -16.56 4.28 -7.14
CA THR A 93 -16.90 3.79 -8.49
C THR A 93 -16.14 4.50 -9.61
N ASN A 94 -15.80 5.78 -9.41
CA ASN A 94 -15.15 6.65 -10.39
C ASN A 94 -13.66 6.27 -10.58
N ASP A 95 -13.22 6.20 -11.83
CA ASP A 95 -11.88 5.83 -12.25
C ASP A 95 -10.80 6.87 -11.90
N GLN A 96 -11.18 8.07 -11.47
CA GLN A 96 -10.27 9.09 -10.95
C GLN A 96 -9.65 8.73 -9.60
N TYR A 97 -10.14 7.66 -8.96
CA TYR A 97 -9.62 7.16 -7.71
C TYR A 97 -8.94 5.82 -7.89
N CYS A 98 -7.76 5.69 -7.30
CA CYS A 98 -7.18 4.39 -7.03
C CYS A 98 -7.74 3.86 -5.70
N ARG A 99 -7.83 2.54 -5.58
CA ARG A 99 -8.49 1.87 -4.47
C ARG A 99 -7.56 0.81 -3.90
N TRP A 100 -7.62 0.67 -2.59
CA TRP A 100 -6.92 -0.35 -1.86
C TRP A 100 -7.83 -1.00 -0.84
N THR A 101 -7.48 -2.21 -0.45
CA THR A 101 -8.03 -2.88 0.71
C THR A 101 -6.88 -3.22 1.66
N PRO A 102 -7.03 -2.99 2.98
CA PRO A 102 -6.07 -3.49 3.96
C PRO A 102 -5.93 -5.01 3.91
N ASP A 103 -4.72 -5.51 4.13
CA ASP A 103 -4.48 -6.96 4.23
C ASP A 103 -5.23 -7.58 5.45
N GLU A 104 -5.37 -6.81 6.53
CA GLU A 104 -6.18 -7.16 7.69
C GLU A 104 -7.54 -6.47 7.64
N SER A 105 -8.61 -7.24 7.51
CA SER A 105 -9.95 -6.68 7.26
C SER A 105 -10.64 -6.11 8.51
N CYS A 106 -10.20 -6.46 9.72
CA CYS A 106 -10.84 -6.05 10.97
C CYS A 106 -9.82 -5.79 12.08
N LEU A 107 -10.08 -4.76 12.90
CA LEU A 107 -9.30 -4.44 14.08
C LEU A 107 -10.20 -4.37 15.31
N SER A 108 -9.66 -4.78 16.46
CA SER A 108 -10.34 -4.59 17.74
C SER A 108 -10.32 -3.11 18.11
N TYR A 109 -11.52 -2.56 18.25
CA TYR A 109 -11.77 -1.17 18.59
C TYR A 109 -11.59 -0.96 20.11
N PRO A 110 -10.81 0.04 20.56
CA PRO A 110 -10.76 0.39 21.97
C PRO A 110 -12.15 0.80 22.50
N LEU A 111 -12.43 0.59 23.79
CA LEU A 111 -13.61 1.20 24.40
C LEU A 111 -13.42 2.73 24.48
N ASP A 112 -14.51 3.48 24.36
CA ASP A 112 -14.58 4.94 24.55
C ASP A 112 -13.61 5.74 23.66
N VAL A 113 -13.55 5.42 22.36
CA VAL A 113 -12.79 6.22 21.39
C VAL A 113 -13.43 7.60 21.23
N THR A 114 -12.64 8.63 21.50
CA THR A 114 -13.02 10.04 21.34
C THR A 114 -12.51 10.65 20.05
N LYS A 115 -11.46 10.06 19.45
CA LYS A 115 -10.85 10.56 18.21
C LYS A 115 -10.31 9.40 17.37
N THR A 116 -10.55 9.44 16.05
CA THR A 116 -9.91 8.56 15.08
C THR A 116 -9.22 9.39 14.00
N GLU A 117 -7.91 9.18 13.82
CA GLU A 117 -7.11 9.83 12.78
C GLU A 117 -6.59 8.77 11.79
N PHE A 118 -6.74 9.06 10.51
CA PHE A 118 -6.20 8.28 9.40
C PHE A 118 -5.03 9.01 8.77
N LYS A 119 -3.91 8.30 8.59
CA LYS A 119 -2.73 8.82 7.89
C LYS A 119 -2.37 7.88 6.76
N LEU A 120 -2.31 8.40 5.54
CA LEU A 120 -1.73 7.68 4.42
C LEU A 120 -0.21 7.85 4.50
N ILE A 121 0.50 6.72 4.58
CA ILE A 121 1.96 6.68 4.65
C ILE A 121 2.50 6.16 3.32
N ALA A 122 3.44 6.88 2.74
CA ALA A 122 4.22 6.45 1.58
C ALA A 122 5.62 6.03 2.05
N LEU A 123 6.05 4.82 1.70
CA LEU A 123 7.43 4.35 1.86
C LEU A 123 8.13 4.47 0.51
N TYR A 124 9.23 5.22 0.48
CA TYR A 124 10.03 5.45 -0.72
C TYR A 124 11.51 5.52 -0.36
N GLN A 125 12.34 4.71 -1.02
CA GLN A 125 13.80 4.64 -0.76
C GLN A 125 14.17 4.45 0.73
N GLY A 126 13.35 3.69 1.47
CA GLY A 126 13.56 3.43 2.90
C GLY A 126 13.06 4.54 3.84
N TRP A 127 12.51 5.63 3.31
CA TRP A 127 11.94 6.73 4.08
C TRP A 127 10.42 6.70 4.10
N GLU A 128 9.85 7.10 5.24
CA GLU A 128 8.41 7.17 5.44
C GLU A 128 7.91 8.60 5.43
N TYR A 129 6.85 8.83 4.66
CA TYR A 129 6.24 10.14 4.48
C TYR A 129 4.76 10.06 4.85
N VAL A 130 4.31 10.92 5.76
CA VAL A 130 2.89 11.16 5.96
C VAL A 130 2.42 12.07 4.83
N VAL A 131 1.59 11.56 3.92
CA VAL A 131 1.23 12.30 2.69
C VAL A 131 -0.19 12.86 2.75
N VAL A 132 -1.05 12.25 3.55
CA VAL A 132 -2.38 12.76 3.90
C VAL A 132 -2.67 12.43 5.35
N CYS A 133 -3.26 13.37 6.08
CA CYS A 133 -3.85 13.13 7.40
C CYS A 133 -5.33 13.55 7.34
N HIS A 134 -6.21 12.72 7.88
CA HIS A 134 -7.65 12.95 7.89
C HIS A 134 -8.25 12.48 9.21
N GLU A 135 -9.00 13.35 9.87
CA GLU A 135 -9.72 13.01 11.10
C GLU A 135 -11.16 12.61 10.78
N LEU A 136 -11.62 11.50 11.37
CA LEU A 136 -12.99 11.02 11.20
C LEU A 136 -13.99 12.06 11.75
N GLY A 137 -14.94 12.50 10.92
CA GLY A 137 -15.98 13.46 11.32
C GLY A 137 -15.65 14.94 11.06
N GLN A 138 -14.41 15.25 10.66
CA GLN A 138 -14.01 16.59 10.22
C GLN A 138 -14.83 17.10 9.01
N ASP A 139 -15.39 16.14 8.29
CA ASP A 139 -16.28 16.26 7.12
C ASP A 139 -17.56 17.05 7.32
N LEU A 140 -18.04 17.20 8.57
CA LEU A 140 -19.23 17.98 8.88
C LEU A 140 -18.96 19.50 8.89
N HIS A 141 -17.69 19.89 8.94
CA HIS A 141 -17.26 21.29 9.08
C HIS A 141 -16.48 21.83 7.89
N ASP A 142 -15.90 20.97 7.04
CA ASP A 142 -15.17 21.41 5.87
C ASP A 142 -16.09 21.74 4.69
N SER A 143 -16.32 23.05 4.53
CA SER A 143 -16.80 23.74 3.34
C SER A 143 -16.19 23.17 2.05
N GLU A 144 -16.98 23.10 0.98
CA GLU A 144 -16.74 22.57 -0.40
C GLU A 144 -15.45 23.01 -1.12
N SER A 145 -14.54 23.71 -0.45
CA SER A 145 -13.40 24.42 -1.03
C SER A 145 -12.13 23.59 -1.31
N SER A 146 -12.05 22.31 -0.89
CA SER A 146 -10.89 21.47 -1.23
C SER A 146 -11.31 20.01 -1.53
N PRO A 147 -11.04 19.49 -2.74
CA PRO A 147 -11.35 18.11 -3.06
C PRO A 147 -10.53 17.17 -2.16
N ARG A 148 -11.22 16.25 -1.47
CA ARG A 148 -10.55 15.30 -0.58
C ARG A 148 -9.64 14.38 -1.37
N LYS A 149 -8.42 14.23 -0.84
CA LYS A 149 -7.36 13.41 -1.43
C LYS A 149 -7.42 11.94 -1.00
N LEU A 150 -7.99 11.68 0.18
CA LEU A 150 -8.11 10.36 0.82
C LEU A 150 -9.54 10.16 1.31
N PHE A 151 -10.09 8.97 1.03
CA PHE A 151 -11.35 8.50 1.59
C PHE A 151 -11.12 7.12 2.19
N VAL A 152 -11.60 6.90 3.40
CA VAL A 152 -11.54 5.60 4.08
C VAL A 152 -12.96 5.19 4.39
N THR A 153 -13.41 4.07 3.85
CA THR A 153 -14.69 3.48 4.24
C THR A 153 -14.51 2.81 5.59
N VAL A 154 -15.30 3.23 6.58
CA VAL A 154 -15.28 2.69 7.95
C VAL A 154 -16.59 1.98 8.22
N ILE A 155 -16.52 0.74 8.69
CA ILE A 155 -17.70 -0.04 9.08
C ILE A 155 -17.46 -0.60 10.48
N GLU A 156 -18.30 -0.19 11.42
CA GLU A 156 -18.27 -0.65 12.81
C GLU A 156 -19.33 -1.73 13.03
N PHE A 157 -18.95 -2.79 13.75
CA PHE A 157 -19.90 -3.85 14.10
C PHE A 157 -19.47 -4.55 15.40
N GLU A 158 -20.46 -5.05 16.14
CA GLU A 158 -20.22 -5.85 17.32
C GLU A 158 -20.12 -7.33 16.94
N SER A 159 -19.01 -7.98 17.32
CA SER A 159 -18.93 -9.42 17.25
C SER A 159 -19.32 -10.02 18.60
N VAL A 160 -20.29 -10.93 18.57
CA VAL A 160 -20.52 -11.85 19.70
C VAL A 160 -19.35 -12.83 19.69
N ALA A 161 -18.38 -12.69 20.60
CA ALA A 161 -17.31 -13.67 20.68
C ALA A 161 -17.93 -15.01 21.08
N VAL A 162 -17.58 -16.07 20.35
CA VAL A 162 -17.87 -17.44 20.75
C VAL A 162 -17.30 -17.65 22.15
N VAL A 163 -18.13 -18.20 23.04
CA VAL A 163 -17.89 -18.38 24.47
C VAL A 163 -16.54 -19.08 24.73
N LEU A 164 -15.48 -18.32 25.02
CA LEU A 164 -14.34 -18.87 25.75
C LEU A 164 -14.72 -18.90 27.24
N GLY A 165 -15.14 -20.06 27.74
CA GLY A 165 -15.27 -20.34 29.17
C GLY A 165 -16.31 -19.51 29.94
N ASN A 166 -17.54 -19.37 29.43
CA ASN A 166 -18.69 -18.70 30.07
C ASN A 166 -18.56 -17.18 30.35
N LEU A 167 -17.50 -16.51 29.89
CA LEU A 167 -17.23 -15.10 30.21
C LEU A 167 -17.86 -14.07 29.26
N GLY A 168 -18.64 -14.48 28.26
CA GLY A 168 -19.49 -13.58 27.46
C GLY A 168 -18.82 -12.29 26.99
N ILE A 169 -17.61 -12.36 26.45
CA ILE A 169 -16.86 -11.15 26.03
C ILE A 169 -17.48 -10.64 24.73
N ARG A 170 -18.01 -9.41 24.75
CA ARG A 170 -18.38 -8.68 23.54
C ARG A 170 -17.16 -7.92 23.04
N VAL A 171 -16.84 -8.06 21.76
CA VAL A 171 -15.74 -7.32 21.14
C VAL A 171 -16.30 -6.45 20.03
N SER A 172 -16.13 -5.14 20.17
CA SER A 172 -16.40 -4.20 19.08
C SER A 172 -15.27 -4.26 18.06
N LEU A 173 -15.64 -4.47 16.81
CA LEU A 173 -14.72 -4.55 15.68
C LEU A 173 -14.99 -3.39 14.72
N VAL A 174 -13.92 -2.93 14.08
CA VAL A 174 -13.98 -1.97 12.99
C VAL A 174 -13.30 -2.56 11.76
N ALA A 175 -13.92 -2.37 10.61
CA ALA A 175 -13.37 -2.75 9.31
C ALA A 175 -13.13 -1.52 8.44
N TYR A 176 -12.07 -1.60 7.64
CA TYR A 176 -11.67 -0.56 6.69
C TYR A 176 -11.64 -1.13 5.26
N PRO A 177 -12.77 -1.62 4.73
CA PRO A 177 -12.78 -2.47 3.55
C PRO A 177 -12.16 -1.81 2.31
N VAL A 178 -12.27 -0.48 2.20
CA VAL A 178 -11.79 0.28 1.04
C VAL A 178 -11.13 1.58 1.49
N VAL A 179 -9.95 1.85 0.92
CA VAL A 179 -9.24 3.13 0.97
C VAL A 179 -9.16 3.65 -0.45
N CYS A 180 -9.73 4.82 -0.72
CA CYS A 180 -9.66 5.48 -2.02
C CYS A 180 -8.75 6.71 -1.95
N VAL A 181 -7.89 6.87 -2.95
CA VAL A 181 -6.99 8.02 -3.08
C VAL A 181 -7.10 8.58 -4.49
N GLN A 182 -7.17 9.90 -4.62
CA GLN A 182 -7.26 10.54 -5.92
C GLN A 182 -5.99 10.30 -6.74
N LYS A 183 -6.14 9.89 -8.01
CA LYS A 183 -5.01 9.61 -8.92
C LYS A 183 -4.08 10.80 -9.10
N ALA A 184 -4.65 11.98 -9.38
CA ALA A 184 -3.87 13.21 -9.57
C ALA A 184 -2.96 13.51 -8.38
N PHE A 185 -3.48 13.37 -7.15
CA PHE A 185 -2.70 13.55 -5.93
C PHE A 185 -1.53 12.55 -5.81
N LEU A 186 -1.74 11.28 -6.18
CA LEU A 186 -0.67 10.28 -6.13
C LEU A 186 0.41 10.49 -7.19
N GLU A 187 0.03 10.96 -8.38
CA GLU A 187 0.99 11.34 -9.41
C GLU A 187 1.83 12.54 -8.96
N ASP A 188 1.21 13.57 -8.38
CA ASP A 188 1.92 14.71 -7.80
C ASP A 188 2.88 14.26 -6.69
N LEU A 189 2.43 13.35 -5.81
CA LEU A 189 3.27 12.78 -4.76
C LEU A 189 4.48 12.02 -5.32
N ARG A 190 4.27 11.20 -6.37
CA ARG A 190 5.35 10.47 -7.06
C ARG A 190 6.39 11.42 -7.61
N ILE A 191 5.94 12.51 -8.23
CA ILE A 191 6.83 13.54 -8.77
C ILE A 191 7.61 14.19 -7.62
N GLN A 192 6.94 14.65 -6.56
CA GLN A 192 7.58 15.30 -5.42
C GLN A 192 8.65 14.41 -4.76
N LEU A 193 8.35 13.14 -4.48
CA LEU A 193 9.30 12.23 -3.85
C LEU A 193 10.54 11.96 -4.72
N ARG A 194 10.42 12.05 -6.04
CA ARG A 194 11.55 11.83 -6.97
C ARG A 194 12.42 13.06 -7.15
N ILE A 195 11.81 14.24 -7.27
CA ILE A 195 12.53 15.45 -7.68
C ILE A 195 12.88 16.39 -6.53
N ASN A 196 12.19 16.28 -5.39
CA ASN A 196 12.33 17.19 -4.27
C ASN A 196 12.95 16.45 -3.06
N PRO A 197 14.29 16.48 -2.90
CA PRO A 197 14.96 15.82 -1.77
C PRO A 197 14.57 16.41 -0.41
N ASP A 198 14.05 17.65 -0.39
CA ASP A 198 13.58 18.34 0.82
C ASP A 198 12.10 18.09 1.12
N TYR A 199 11.42 17.23 0.35
CA TYR A 199 10.03 16.89 0.61
C TYR A 199 9.92 16.13 1.94
N LYS A 200 9.20 16.70 2.90
CA LYS A 200 9.03 16.11 4.25
C LYS A 200 7.65 15.49 4.46
N GLY A 201 6.83 15.37 3.40
CA GLY A 201 5.41 15.05 3.53
C GLY A 201 4.61 16.22 4.11
N ILE A 202 3.40 15.92 4.59
CA ILE A 202 2.65 16.79 5.48
C ILE A 202 3.25 16.61 6.88
N LEU A 203 4.07 17.58 7.30
CA LEU A 203 4.45 17.73 8.70
C LEU A 203 3.19 18.15 9.46
N SER A 204 2.53 17.19 10.12
CA SER A 204 1.42 17.42 11.05
C SER A 204 1.93 17.66 12.45
#